data_AF-A0A932ZVQ8-F1
#
_entry.id   AF-A0A932ZVQ8-F1
#
_cell.length_a   1.000
_cell.length_b   1.000
_cell.length_c   1.000
_cell.angle_alpha   90.00
_cell.angle_beta   90.00
_cell.angle_gamma   90.00
#
_symmetry.space_group_name_H-M   'P 1'
#
loop_
_entity.id
_entity.type
_entity.pdbx_description
1 polymer ?
#
loop_
_entity_poly.entity_id
_entity_poly.type
_entity_poly.pdbx_seq_one_letter_code
_entity_poly.pdbx_strand_id
1 'polypeptide(L)'
;MTQDEIPHAEHPEEKRREVISVFPASELLLDSEHAQEIWPQEIAQNKEFLRQLEARQELVRRLDVVLSCLLRPDMSLEQAVASGDLTQAQVADLYASLNTLLEDGSEYQRVLLYLPFEFLSGAPEFFKQTYLSAWEKLLSTHDVRANFVDGDVMEVEKRETDLPRVVKAAHLIPKLVEVGFLTVEEVLRRMDETDDDVLRNSIVDTLPVLRDMGFLEGDRGGVKETPEGSEVTRISIESQLDSDFRRIDSADYGDITKKREAWLKQDKKRKAIESASETIQRVLEAGILDCETGRTFVFPEASAQVSQAFVEGVRKAVEAKAREDQAQAQGLYATHRETLESLWQSRDSQVREALAKTFYRLHGLGIVSDTELQAQGLVIPALAGPFSENLKHLQPEVAEVRRIVEAVERDSQLSKFMYPVVLLYGSRLKGYGSENSDIDVAVFVRPDVDSKQKEVMRALLAQHFSHEKIGGEVAEFWTKEEGGELRVRDFEEYDPKIAERIWTYVLFGAAWEGDAKAVAELRTKLLVPYFYDDKKTLYNRDVRALYLEELERDTLQYRLMHKGYEKFYPSYGGMNTPHADSIDGKSMFWDSGYRQMATKLYASRVFLPKLDRSE
;
A
#
# COMPACT_ATOMS: atom_id res chain seq x y z
N MET A 1 -55.33 52.60 28.73
CA MET A 1 -55.00 51.41 27.93
C MET A 1 -53.56 51.56 27.50
N THR A 2 -52.65 51.02 28.30
CA THR A 2 -51.19 51.01 28.08
C THR A 2 -50.82 49.61 27.60
N GLN A 3 -50.14 49.54 26.46
CA GLN A 3 -49.64 48.30 25.87
C GLN A 3 -48.41 47.83 26.64
N ASP A 4 -48.47 46.60 27.14
CA ASP A 4 -47.35 45.89 27.74
C ASP A 4 -46.38 45.43 26.64
N GLU A 5 -45.11 45.80 26.79
CA GLU A 5 -43.99 45.28 26.00
C GLU A 5 -43.63 43.87 26.50
N ILE A 6 -43.80 42.87 25.63
CA ILE A 6 -43.36 41.50 25.87
C ILE A 6 -41.84 41.45 25.59
N PRO A 7 -41.00 41.02 26.55
CA PRO A 7 -39.57 40.92 26.32
C PRO A 7 -39.29 39.75 25.36
N HIS A 8 -38.67 40.06 24.23
CA HIS A 8 -38.10 39.05 23.34
C HIS A 8 -37.00 38.30 24.09
N ALA A 9 -37.23 37.03 24.38
CA ALA A 9 -36.22 36.13 24.91
C ALA A 9 -35.10 36.00 23.87
N GLU A 10 -33.92 36.53 24.20
CA GLU A 10 -32.68 36.24 23.47
C GLU A 10 -32.46 34.73 23.55
N HIS A 11 -32.65 34.04 22.42
CA HIS A 11 -32.21 32.66 22.30
C HIS A 11 -30.70 32.64 22.54
N PRO A 12 -30.19 31.84 23.49
CA PRO A 12 -28.76 31.75 23.71
C PRO A 12 -28.11 31.34 22.39
N GLU A 13 -27.19 32.17 21.88
CA GLU A 13 -26.35 31.80 20.75
C GLU A 13 -25.64 30.50 21.13
N GLU A 14 -26.12 29.38 20.60
CA GLU A 14 -25.41 28.11 20.66
C GLU A 14 -24.05 28.38 20.02
N LYS A 15 -23.00 28.42 20.87
CA LYS A 15 -21.62 28.50 20.41
C LYS A 15 -21.44 27.43 19.36
N ARG A 16 -21.22 27.85 18.11
CA ARG A 16 -20.90 26.95 17.00
C ARG A 16 -19.75 26.07 17.46
N ARG A 17 -20.00 24.76 17.42
CA ARG A 17 -18.98 23.76 17.71
C ARG A 17 -17.88 23.87 16.67
N GLU A 18 -16.65 23.69 17.13
CA GLU A 18 -15.47 23.79 16.29
C GLU A 18 -15.25 22.45 15.60
N VAL A 19 -15.38 22.42 14.27
CA VAL A 19 -15.03 21.27 13.45
C VAL A 19 -13.53 21.30 13.19
N ILE A 20 -12.83 20.26 13.64
CA ILE A 20 -11.38 20.12 13.51
C ILE A 20 -11.02 19.00 12.53
N SER A 21 -9.81 19.10 11.97
CA SER A 21 -9.16 18.03 11.22
C SER A 21 -8.06 17.44 12.09
N VAL A 22 -8.07 16.12 12.25
CA VAL A 22 -7.06 15.38 13.01
C VAL A 22 -6.43 14.33 12.09
N PHE A 23 -5.11 14.24 12.13
CA PHE A 23 -4.33 13.33 11.30
C PHE A 23 -4.57 11.86 11.68
N PRO A 24 -4.19 10.90 10.81
CA PRO A 24 -4.28 9.48 11.12
C PRO A 24 -3.67 9.13 12.47
N ALA A 25 -4.39 8.37 13.30
CA ALA A 25 -3.93 8.03 14.65
C ALA A 25 -2.60 7.25 14.63
N SER A 26 -2.33 6.49 13.57
CA SER A 26 -1.02 5.85 13.32
C SER A 26 0.14 6.85 13.21
N GLU A 27 -0.10 8.09 12.79
CA GLU A 27 0.89 9.18 12.78
C GLU A 27 1.09 9.76 14.17
N LEU A 28 0.00 9.92 14.90
CA LEU A 28 0.00 10.45 16.25
C LEU A 28 0.68 9.49 17.25
N LEU A 29 0.75 8.19 16.91
CA LEU A 29 1.54 7.19 17.65
C LEU A 29 3.06 7.34 17.41
N LEU A 30 3.49 8.25 16.55
CA LEU A 30 4.90 8.62 16.36
C LEU A 30 5.18 10.05 16.84
N ASP A 31 4.26 10.68 17.58
CA ASP A 31 4.41 12.01 18.13
C ASP A 31 4.42 11.95 19.67
N SER A 32 5.54 11.47 20.22
CA SER A 32 5.77 11.40 21.67
C SER A 32 5.78 12.79 22.33
N GLU A 33 6.20 13.84 21.61
CA GLU A 33 6.29 15.21 22.13
C GLU A 33 4.90 15.76 22.46
N HIS A 34 3.92 15.51 21.59
CA HIS A 34 2.54 15.97 21.77
C HIS A 34 1.62 14.87 22.35
N ALA A 35 2.17 13.76 22.86
CA ALA A 35 1.38 12.65 23.38
C ALA A 35 0.34 13.06 24.44
N GLN A 36 0.66 14.07 25.27
CA GLN A 36 -0.25 14.60 26.30
C GLN A 36 -1.43 15.40 25.76
N GLU A 37 -1.28 16.00 24.58
CA GLU A 37 -2.36 16.74 23.89
C GLU A 37 -3.26 15.78 23.10
N ILE A 38 -2.68 14.64 22.72
CA ILE A 38 -3.22 13.68 21.78
C ILE A 38 -3.99 12.57 22.50
N TRP A 39 -3.45 12.04 23.60
CA TRP A 39 -3.97 10.85 24.30
C TRP A 39 -4.49 11.19 25.70
N PRO A 40 -5.41 10.36 26.25
CA PRO A 40 -5.85 10.52 27.64
C PRO A 40 -4.66 10.52 28.60
N GLN A 41 -4.79 11.29 29.69
CA GLN A 41 -3.70 11.49 30.63
C GLN A 41 -3.12 10.17 31.17
N GLU A 42 -3.96 9.17 31.44
CA GLU A 42 -3.49 7.86 31.93
C GLU A 42 -2.58 7.15 30.91
N ILE A 43 -2.86 7.29 29.61
CA ILE A 43 -2.06 6.71 28.53
C ILE A 43 -0.81 7.54 28.28
N ALA A 44 -0.94 8.86 28.18
CA ALA A 44 0.17 9.76 27.93
C ALA A 44 1.23 9.75 29.06
N GLN A 45 0.85 9.35 30.28
CA GLN A 45 1.75 9.18 31.42
C GLN A 45 2.22 7.73 31.63
N ASN A 46 1.71 6.78 30.85
CA ASN A 46 2.13 5.39 30.95
C ASN A 46 3.56 5.22 30.43
N LYS A 47 4.48 4.78 31.30
CA LYS A 47 5.91 4.64 30.96
C LYS A 47 6.16 3.64 29.85
N GLU A 48 5.39 2.55 29.82
CA GLU A 48 5.55 1.51 28.81
C GLU A 48 5.05 1.98 27.43
N PHE A 49 3.94 2.73 27.42
CA PHE A 49 3.48 3.43 26.21
C PHE A 49 4.58 4.34 25.66
N LEU A 50 5.08 5.29 26.46
CA LEU A 50 6.11 6.24 26.04
C LEU A 50 7.39 5.53 25.56
N ARG A 51 7.84 4.49 26.28
CA ARG A 51 9.00 3.68 25.89
C ARG A 51 8.83 3.04 24.51
N GLN A 52 7.65 2.49 24.22
CA GLN A 52 7.37 1.89 22.91
C GLN A 52 7.32 2.95 21.80
N LEU A 53 6.72 4.12 22.07
CA LEU A 53 6.69 5.24 21.13
C LEU A 53 8.12 5.73 20.78
N GLU A 54 8.95 5.98 21.79
CA GLU A 54 10.34 6.41 21.61
C GLU A 54 11.16 5.38 20.83
N ALA A 55 11.03 4.09 21.18
CA ALA A 55 11.72 3.01 20.45
C ALA A 55 11.29 2.96 18.98
N ARG A 56 10.01 3.22 18.69
CA ARG A 56 9.47 3.23 17.33
C ARG A 56 9.95 4.44 16.54
N GLN A 57 9.88 5.63 17.12
CA GLN A 57 10.40 6.86 16.53
C GLN A 57 11.89 6.74 16.21
N GLU A 58 12.68 6.19 17.13
CA GLU A 58 14.12 6.04 16.94
C GLU A 58 14.45 5.04 15.81
N LEU A 59 13.69 3.94 15.70
CA LEU A 59 13.82 3.04 14.55
C LEU A 59 13.49 3.75 13.23
N VAL A 60 12.38 4.48 13.16
CA VAL A 60 11.98 5.23 11.95
C VAL A 60 13.05 6.26 11.58
N ARG A 61 13.57 7.01 12.56
CA ARG A 61 14.65 7.98 12.36
C ARG A 61 15.92 7.33 11.83
N ARG A 62 16.33 6.18 12.38
CA ARG A 62 17.51 5.42 11.91
C ARG A 62 17.32 4.89 10.49
N LEU A 63 16.13 4.37 10.18
CA LEU A 63 15.77 3.98 8.81
C LEU A 63 15.84 5.17 7.85
N ASP A 64 15.29 6.33 8.22
CA ASP A 64 15.34 7.52 7.37
C ASP A 64 16.77 8.00 7.10
N VAL A 65 17.61 8.02 8.14
CA VAL A 65 19.03 8.36 7.99
C VAL A 65 19.71 7.38 7.03
N VAL A 66 19.54 6.07 7.24
CA VAL A 66 20.19 5.06 6.39
C VAL A 66 19.68 5.12 4.96
N LEU A 67 18.36 5.10 4.75
CA LEU A 67 17.75 5.05 3.42
C LEU A 67 18.00 6.33 2.61
N SER A 68 18.04 7.51 3.23
CA SER A 68 18.32 8.76 2.53
C SER A 68 19.77 8.89 2.05
N CYS A 69 20.70 8.11 2.62
CA CYS A 69 22.11 8.06 2.20
C CYS A 69 22.36 7.03 1.10
N LEU A 70 21.43 6.11 0.81
CA LEU A 70 21.62 5.12 -0.25
C LEU A 70 21.38 5.76 -1.61
N LEU A 71 22.42 5.81 -2.45
CA LEU A 71 22.32 6.34 -3.82
C LEU A 71 21.36 5.54 -4.71
N ARG A 72 21.19 4.25 -4.42
CA ARG A 72 20.23 3.37 -5.08
C ARG A 72 19.62 2.39 -4.09
N PRO A 73 18.37 1.93 -4.33
CA PRO A 73 17.75 0.98 -3.43
C PRO A 73 18.41 -0.41 -3.36
N ASP A 74 19.13 -0.80 -4.41
CA ASP A 74 19.83 -2.10 -4.52
C ASP A 74 21.27 -2.08 -3.98
N MET A 75 21.69 -0.99 -3.33
CA MET A 75 23.01 -0.86 -2.71
C MET A 75 23.03 -1.52 -1.33
N SER A 76 24.04 -2.36 -1.06
CA SER A 76 24.24 -2.94 0.27
C SER A 76 24.75 -1.93 1.30
N LEU A 77 24.47 -2.17 2.58
CA LEU A 77 24.97 -1.32 3.66
C LEU A 77 26.51 -1.33 3.72
N GLU A 78 27.14 -2.46 3.40
CA GLU A 78 28.60 -2.56 3.30
C GLU A 78 29.17 -1.69 2.17
N GLN A 79 28.52 -1.69 0.99
CA GLN A 79 28.91 -0.84 -0.13
C GLN A 79 28.77 0.65 0.19
N ALA A 80 27.67 1.03 0.86
CA ALA A 80 27.43 2.40 1.31
C ALA A 80 28.46 2.86 2.35
N VAL A 81 28.90 1.97 3.25
CA VAL A 81 29.99 2.27 4.19
C VAL A 81 31.34 2.39 3.47
N ALA A 82 31.62 1.50 2.51
CA ALA A 82 32.88 1.52 1.76
C ALA A 82 33.03 2.75 0.86
N SER A 83 31.92 3.28 0.34
CA SER A 83 31.87 4.51 -0.46
C SER A 83 31.85 5.80 0.38
N GLY A 84 31.61 5.68 1.69
CA GLY A 84 31.56 6.82 2.62
C GLY A 84 30.19 7.49 2.71
N ASP A 85 29.17 6.94 2.06
CA ASP A 85 27.78 7.41 2.14
C ASP A 85 27.16 7.13 3.52
N LEU A 86 27.62 6.06 4.19
CA LEU A 86 27.25 5.70 5.55
C LEU A 86 28.46 5.49 6.47
N THR A 87 28.25 5.72 7.75
CA THR A 87 29.20 5.35 8.82
C THR A 87 28.86 3.98 9.40
N GLN A 88 29.88 3.28 9.91
CA GLN A 88 29.68 2.02 10.64
C GLN A 88 28.75 2.18 11.85
N ALA A 89 28.77 3.35 12.51
CA ALA A 89 27.91 3.64 13.65
C ALA A 89 26.43 3.70 13.24
N GLN A 90 26.09 4.38 12.14
CA GLN A 90 24.72 4.43 11.64
C GLN A 90 24.17 3.04 11.31
N VAL A 91 24.99 2.19 10.68
CA VAL A 91 24.63 0.81 10.35
C VAL A 91 24.45 -0.05 11.61
N ALA A 92 25.37 0.07 12.58
CA ALA A 92 25.28 -0.64 13.86
C ALA A 92 24.02 -0.24 14.65
N ASP A 93 23.71 1.05 14.72
CA ASP A 93 22.51 1.57 15.38
C ASP A 93 21.24 1.05 14.70
N LEU A 94 21.20 1.01 13.36
CA LEU A 94 20.07 0.42 12.65
C LEU A 94 19.87 -1.05 13.01
N TYR A 95 20.93 -1.87 12.96
CA TYR A 95 20.83 -3.29 13.32
C TYR A 95 20.40 -3.49 14.78
N ALA A 96 20.85 -2.65 15.71
CA ALA A 96 20.41 -2.72 17.10
C ALA A 96 18.89 -2.49 17.23
N SER A 97 18.35 -1.47 16.55
CA SER A 97 16.90 -1.21 16.57
C SER A 97 16.08 -2.29 15.87
N LEU A 98 16.56 -2.81 14.74
CA LEU A 98 15.90 -3.92 14.05
C LEU A 98 15.95 -5.20 14.88
N ASN A 99 17.05 -5.45 15.59
CA ASN A 99 17.17 -6.58 16.50
C ASN A 99 16.11 -6.51 17.60
N THR A 100 15.98 -5.37 18.29
CA THR A 100 14.94 -5.17 19.31
C THR A 100 13.53 -5.37 18.75
N LEU A 101 13.28 -5.02 17.48
CA LEU A 101 11.98 -5.25 16.86
C LEU A 101 11.71 -6.72 16.54
N LEU A 102 12.74 -7.50 16.21
CA LEU A 102 12.65 -8.91 15.79
C LEU A 102 12.81 -9.91 16.95
N GLU A 103 13.27 -9.47 18.11
CA GLU A 103 13.48 -10.30 19.30
C GLU A 103 12.25 -11.16 19.66
N ASP A 104 12.53 -12.27 20.35
CA ASP A 104 11.49 -13.24 20.71
C ASP A 104 10.36 -12.63 21.55
N GLY A 105 9.12 -13.00 21.24
CA GLY A 105 7.91 -12.42 21.85
C GLY A 105 7.41 -11.12 21.20
N SER A 106 8.12 -10.59 20.20
CA SER A 106 7.64 -9.46 19.40
C SER A 106 6.58 -9.89 18.39
N GLU A 107 5.41 -9.24 18.40
CA GLU A 107 4.37 -9.37 17.37
C GLU A 107 4.79 -8.74 16.02
N TYR A 108 5.96 -8.10 15.98
CA TYR A 108 6.45 -7.34 14.83
C TYR A 108 7.45 -8.11 13.96
N GLN A 109 7.64 -9.41 14.21
CA GLN A 109 8.57 -10.27 13.45
C GLN A 109 8.30 -10.25 11.94
N ARG A 110 7.05 -10.03 11.51
CA ARG A 110 6.66 -9.94 10.09
C ARG A 110 7.37 -8.83 9.32
N VAL A 111 7.97 -7.84 9.99
CA VAL A 111 8.84 -6.84 9.34
C VAL A 111 9.96 -7.49 8.51
N LEU A 112 10.45 -8.67 8.90
CA LEU A 112 11.51 -9.39 8.17
C LEU A 112 11.12 -9.75 6.73
N LEU A 113 9.82 -9.92 6.46
CA LEU A 113 9.31 -10.18 5.12
C LEU A 113 9.61 -9.03 4.16
N TYR A 114 9.74 -7.82 4.70
CA TYR A 114 9.91 -6.57 3.96
C TYR A 114 11.33 -6.00 4.03
N LEU A 115 12.20 -6.48 4.93
CA LEU A 115 13.58 -5.98 5.04
C LEU A 115 14.33 -6.10 3.71
N PRO A 116 15.03 -5.04 3.23
CA PRO A 116 15.85 -5.13 2.03
C PRO A 116 16.86 -6.28 2.15
N PHE A 117 17.03 -7.07 1.10
CA PHE A 117 18.00 -8.19 1.13
C PHE A 117 19.43 -7.68 1.20
N GLU A 118 19.64 -6.46 0.71
CA GLU A 118 20.84 -5.65 0.80
C GLU A 118 21.26 -5.37 2.25
N PHE A 119 20.34 -5.48 3.22
CA PHE A 119 20.64 -5.35 4.64
C PHE A 119 21.06 -6.69 5.28
N LEU A 120 21.05 -7.80 4.54
CA LEU A 120 21.47 -9.10 5.07
C LEU A 120 22.94 -9.39 4.74
N SER A 121 23.44 -8.84 3.63
CA SER A 121 24.85 -8.95 3.24
C SER A 121 25.75 -8.22 4.23
N GLY A 122 26.73 -8.92 4.80
CA GLY A 122 27.62 -8.35 5.81
C GLY A 122 26.96 -8.03 7.16
N ALA A 123 25.74 -8.50 7.39
CA ALA A 123 25.04 -8.27 8.65
C ALA A 123 25.80 -8.92 9.83
N PRO A 124 25.82 -8.27 11.02
CA PRO A 124 26.51 -8.81 12.17
C PRO A 124 25.84 -10.09 12.67
N GLU A 125 26.64 -11.00 13.22
CA GLU A 125 26.20 -12.35 13.63
C GLU A 125 25.01 -12.34 14.60
N PHE A 126 24.97 -11.40 15.55
CA PHE A 126 23.83 -11.28 16.48
C PHE A 126 22.51 -11.01 15.73
N PHE A 127 22.55 -10.17 14.69
CA PHE A 127 21.36 -9.84 13.92
C PHE A 127 20.93 -11.02 13.04
N LYS A 128 21.90 -11.71 12.43
CA LYS A 128 21.65 -12.94 11.66
C LYS A 128 20.90 -13.98 12.50
N GLN A 129 21.33 -14.21 13.74
CA GLN A 129 20.69 -15.16 14.66
C GLN A 129 19.25 -14.74 14.99
N THR A 130 19.04 -13.47 15.32
CA THR A 130 17.70 -12.93 15.60
C THR A 130 16.79 -13.02 14.38
N TYR A 131 17.30 -12.67 13.19
CA TYR A 131 16.57 -12.77 11.93
C TYR A 131 16.12 -14.21 11.65
N LEU A 132 17.03 -15.19 11.77
CA LEU A 132 16.71 -16.59 11.54
C LEU A 132 15.72 -17.14 12.57
N SER A 133 15.83 -16.75 13.84
CA SER A 133 14.86 -17.13 14.87
C SER A 133 13.45 -16.59 14.58
N ALA A 134 13.35 -15.34 14.13
CA ALA A 134 12.08 -14.75 13.72
C ALA A 134 11.53 -15.40 12.44
N TRP A 135 12.40 -15.67 11.47
CA TRP A 135 12.05 -16.36 10.22
C TRP A 135 11.50 -17.77 10.49
N GLU A 136 12.11 -18.54 11.38
CA GLU A 136 11.65 -19.88 11.76
C GLU A 136 10.25 -19.87 12.37
N LYS A 137 9.91 -18.87 13.20
CA LYS A 137 8.57 -18.72 13.76
C LYS A 137 7.53 -18.44 12.68
N LEU A 138 7.88 -17.59 11.72
CA LEU A 138 6.99 -17.28 10.59
C LEU A 138 6.80 -18.45 9.62
N LEU A 139 7.56 -19.55 9.73
CA LEU A 139 7.30 -20.75 8.93
C LEU A 139 5.96 -21.43 9.27
N SER A 140 5.37 -21.10 10.42
CA SER A 140 4.04 -21.55 10.84
C SER A 140 2.89 -20.64 10.38
N THR A 141 3.19 -19.52 9.72
CA THR A 141 2.19 -18.53 9.31
C THR A 141 1.73 -18.76 7.88
N HIS A 142 0.41 -18.94 7.70
CA HIS A 142 -0.21 -19.19 6.39
C HIS A 142 -0.84 -17.91 5.82
N ASP A 143 -0.13 -17.27 4.92
CA ASP A 143 -0.60 -16.07 4.25
C ASP A 143 -1.44 -16.42 3.01
N VAL A 144 -2.39 -15.55 2.68
CA VAL A 144 -3.08 -15.59 1.38
C VAL A 144 -2.07 -15.24 0.29
N ARG A 145 -1.88 -16.11 -0.71
CA ARG A 145 -0.88 -15.88 -1.78
C ARG A 145 -1.11 -14.59 -2.56
N ALA A 146 -2.38 -14.26 -2.86
CA ALA A 146 -2.75 -13.04 -3.59
C ALA A 146 -2.24 -11.76 -2.89
N ASN A 147 -2.15 -11.77 -1.56
CA ASN A 147 -1.59 -10.67 -0.79
C ASN A 147 -0.14 -10.36 -1.13
N PHE A 148 0.60 -11.20 -1.87
CA PHE A 148 1.99 -11.02 -2.27
C PHE A 148 2.23 -11.04 -3.79
N VAL A 149 1.16 -11.24 -4.57
CA VAL A 149 1.20 -11.28 -6.04
C VAL A 149 0.74 -9.94 -6.60
N ASP A 150 -0.50 -9.58 -6.32
CA ASP A 150 -1.15 -8.35 -6.80
C ASP A 150 -1.68 -7.49 -5.63
N GLY A 151 -1.60 -7.99 -4.40
CA GLY A 151 -2.05 -7.26 -3.21
C GLY A 151 -3.58 -7.16 -3.10
N ASP A 152 -4.34 -7.83 -3.99
CA ASP A 152 -5.78 -7.68 -4.07
C ASP A 152 -6.50 -9.01 -3.84
N VAL A 153 -7.40 -9.04 -2.85
CA VAL A 153 -8.20 -10.24 -2.51
C VAL A 153 -9.63 -10.04 -3.00
N MET A 154 -9.84 -10.35 -4.27
CA MET A 154 -11.12 -10.10 -4.93
C MET A 154 -12.23 -11.08 -4.51
N GLU A 155 -13.39 -10.58 -4.09
CA GLU A 155 -14.65 -11.35 -3.91
C GLU A 155 -14.65 -12.38 -2.78
N VAL A 156 -14.13 -12.05 -1.60
CA VAL A 156 -14.19 -12.93 -0.41
C VAL A 156 -15.62 -13.43 -0.14
N GLU A 157 -16.61 -12.56 -0.34
CA GLU A 157 -18.05 -12.77 -0.09
C GLU A 157 -18.71 -13.93 -0.84
N LYS A 158 -18.17 -14.30 -2.00
CA LYS A 158 -18.81 -15.25 -2.92
C LYS A 158 -18.07 -16.57 -3.03
N ARG A 159 -17.07 -16.78 -2.19
CA ARG A 159 -16.21 -17.95 -2.28
C ARG A 159 -16.78 -19.13 -1.51
N GLU A 160 -16.77 -20.28 -2.18
CA GLU A 160 -17.09 -21.57 -1.57
C GLU A 160 -15.85 -22.26 -0.98
N THR A 161 -14.64 -21.81 -1.32
CA THR A 161 -13.36 -22.42 -0.90
C THR A 161 -12.38 -21.38 -0.35
N ASP A 162 -11.49 -21.80 0.55
CA ASP A 162 -10.39 -20.94 1.03
C ASP A 162 -9.46 -20.56 -0.13
N LEU A 163 -8.78 -19.43 0.02
CA LEU A 163 -7.79 -18.97 -0.93
C LEU A 163 -6.55 -19.86 -0.92
N PRO A 164 -5.81 -19.94 -2.04
CA PRO A 164 -4.46 -20.48 -2.03
C PRO A 164 -3.61 -19.80 -0.95
N ARG A 165 -3.13 -20.61 0.00
CA ARG A 165 -2.23 -20.20 1.08
C ARG A 165 -0.78 -20.51 0.72
N VAL A 166 0.13 -19.71 1.26
CA VAL A 166 1.58 -19.92 1.20
C VAL A 166 2.20 -19.57 2.54
N VAL A 167 3.38 -20.13 2.83
CA VAL A 167 4.25 -19.64 3.89
C VAL A 167 5.21 -18.64 3.25
N LYS A 168 4.89 -17.35 3.29
CA LYS A 168 5.69 -16.35 2.56
C LYS A 168 7.12 -16.24 3.09
N ALA A 169 7.35 -16.53 4.37
CA ALA A 169 8.70 -16.65 4.92
C ALA A 169 9.55 -17.71 4.19
N ALA A 170 8.95 -18.86 3.83
CA ALA A 170 9.65 -19.90 3.08
C ALA A 170 10.06 -19.41 1.68
N HIS A 171 9.25 -18.56 1.03
CA HIS A 171 9.61 -18.01 -0.28
C HIS A 171 10.91 -17.18 -0.24
N LEU A 172 11.34 -16.65 0.92
CA LEU A 172 12.61 -15.93 1.06
C LEU A 172 13.86 -16.81 0.94
N ILE A 173 13.72 -18.13 1.00
CA ILE A 173 14.83 -19.11 0.98
C ILE A 173 15.90 -18.82 -0.08
N PRO A 174 15.57 -18.53 -1.36
CA PRO A 174 16.60 -18.29 -2.38
C PRO A 174 17.54 -17.14 -2.03
N LYS A 175 17.00 -16.05 -1.46
CA LYS A 175 17.79 -14.91 -1.01
C LYS A 175 18.56 -15.21 0.27
N LEU A 176 17.99 -16.00 1.19
CA LEU A 176 18.70 -16.43 2.39
C LEU A 176 19.86 -17.38 2.09
N VAL A 177 19.74 -18.23 1.06
CA VAL A 177 20.85 -19.06 0.57
C VAL A 177 21.90 -18.19 -0.12
N GLU A 178 21.48 -17.23 -0.96
CA GLU A 178 22.38 -16.29 -1.63
C GLU A 178 23.28 -15.52 -0.66
N VAL A 179 22.73 -15.04 0.46
CA VAL A 179 23.51 -14.29 1.48
C VAL A 179 24.18 -15.19 2.52
N GLY A 180 24.07 -16.52 2.40
CA GLY A 180 24.69 -17.47 3.34
C GLY A 180 24.04 -17.52 4.72
N PHE A 181 22.77 -17.15 4.82
CA PHE A 181 21.96 -17.33 6.04
C PHE A 181 21.45 -18.76 6.18
N LEU A 182 21.21 -19.44 5.06
CA LEU A 182 20.81 -20.84 5.00
C LEU A 182 21.70 -21.61 4.04
N THR A 183 21.84 -22.91 4.28
CA THR A 183 22.39 -23.86 3.32
C THR A 183 21.27 -24.60 2.59
N VAL A 184 21.56 -25.15 1.40
CA VAL A 184 20.60 -25.99 0.66
C VAL A 184 20.23 -27.25 1.44
N GLU A 185 21.19 -27.84 2.15
CA GLU A 185 20.95 -29.03 2.99
C GLU A 185 19.93 -28.75 4.10
N GLU A 186 20.06 -27.61 4.77
CA GLU A 186 19.12 -27.15 5.79
C GLU A 186 17.70 -26.90 5.24
N VAL A 187 17.58 -26.49 3.98
CA VAL A 187 16.29 -26.29 3.30
C VAL A 187 15.64 -27.64 2.99
N LEU A 188 16.38 -28.57 2.40
CA LEU A 188 15.88 -29.90 2.06
C LEU A 188 15.48 -30.68 3.32
N ARG A 189 16.30 -30.62 4.37
CA ARG A 189 15.99 -31.24 5.66
C ARG A 189 14.66 -30.71 6.22
N ARG A 190 14.44 -29.38 6.20
CA ARG A 190 13.17 -28.78 6.67
C ARG A 190 11.96 -29.22 5.85
N MET A 191 12.12 -29.38 4.54
CA MET A 191 11.07 -29.89 3.65
C MET A 191 10.68 -31.33 4.02
N ASP A 192 11.68 -32.16 4.35
CA ASP A 192 11.46 -33.57 4.72
C ASP A 192 10.91 -33.73 6.15
N GLU A 193 11.26 -32.83 7.07
CA GLU A 193 10.87 -32.89 8.48
C GLU A 193 9.50 -32.26 8.79
N THR A 194 8.93 -31.45 7.89
CA THR A 194 7.65 -30.78 8.16
C THR A 194 6.45 -31.65 7.78
N ASP A 195 5.45 -31.68 8.67
CA ASP A 195 4.13 -32.26 8.43
C ASP A 195 3.13 -31.24 7.85
N ASP A 196 3.51 -29.97 7.75
CA ASP A 196 2.67 -28.90 7.18
C ASP A 196 2.79 -28.88 5.66
N ASP A 197 1.73 -29.32 4.97
CA ASP A 197 1.68 -29.37 3.51
C ASP A 197 1.82 -27.97 2.86
N VAL A 198 1.33 -26.90 3.49
CA VAL A 198 1.46 -25.54 2.96
C VAL A 198 2.92 -25.10 3.02
N LEU A 199 3.60 -25.36 4.14
CA LEU A 199 5.04 -25.11 4.27
C LEU A 199 5.85 -25.95 3.29
N ARG A 200 5.59 -27.25 3.20
CA ARG A 200 6.28 -28.16 2.27
C ARG A 200 6.17 -27.66 0.83
N ASN A 201 4.95 -27.33 0.38
CA ASN A 201 4.71 -26.81 -0.97
C ASN A 201 5.39 -25.45 -1.19
N SER A 202 5.40 -24.57 -0.17
CA SER A 202 6.08 -23.28 -0.27
C SER A 202 7.60 -23.43 -0.36
N ILE A 203 8.20 -24.45 0.26
CA ILE A 203 9.62 -24.79 0.08
C ILE A 203 9.86 -25.36 -1.33
N VAL A 204 8.99 -26.27 -1.81
CA VAL A 204 9.07 -26.84 -3.16
C VAL A 204 9.05 -25.74 -4.23
N ASP A 205 8.21 -24.72 -4.06
CA ASP A 205 8.12 -23.56 -4.95
C ASP A 205 9.48 -22.82 -5.09
N THR A 206 10.37 -22.92 -4.10
CA THR A 206 11.70 -22.26 -4.13
C THR A 206 12.78 -23.05 -4.87
N LEU A 207 12.63 -24.37 -5.02
CA LEU A 207 13.69 -25.24 -5.55
C LEU A 207 14.04 -24.93 -7.02
N PRO A 208 13.09 -24.66 -7.93
CA PRO A 208 13.42 -24.22 -9.29
C PRO A 208 14.25 -22.94 -9.32
N VAL A 209 13.95 -21.98 -8.43
CA VAL A 209 14.68 -20.72 -8.32
C VAL A 209 16.11 -20.95 -7.81
N LEU A 210 16.30 -21.79 -6.80
CA LEU A 210 17.64 -22.19 -6.32
C LEU A 210 18.47 -22.86 -7.41
N ARG A 211 17.85 -23.69 -8.26
CA ARG A 211 18.51 -24.29 -9.43
C ARG A 211 18.92 -23.24 -10.44
N ASP A 212 18.03 -22.30 -10.77
CA ASP A 212 18.35 -21.21 -11.71
C ASP A 212 19.51 -20.34 -11.19
N MET A 213 19.61 -20.15 -9.88
CA MET A 213 20.71 -19.44 -9.21
C MET A 213 22.00 -20.26 -9.10
N GLY A 214 21.99 -21.54 -9.48
CA GLY A 214 23.17 -22.41 -9.47
C GLY A 214 23.48 -23.07 -8.12
N PHE A 215 22.54 -23.06 -7.18
CA PHE A 215 22.69 -23.74 -5.88
C PHE A 215 22.27 -25.21 -5.89
N LEU A 216 21.57 -25.65 -6.94
CA LEU A 216 21.16 -27.04 -7.15
C LEU A 216 21.62 -27.54 -8.53
N GLU A 217 22.03 -28.81 -8.58
CA GLU A 217 22.36 -29.46 -9.84
C GLU A 217 21.09 -29.68 -10.70
N GLY A 218 21.20 -29.44 -12.01
CA GLY A 218 20.11 -29.66 -12.96
C GLY A 218 20.36 -28.99 -14.31
N ASP A 219 19.73 -29.53 -15.35
CA ASP A 219 19.80 -28.96 -16.70
C ASP A 219 19.17 -27.57 -16.70
N ARG A 220 19.94 -26.54 -17.07
CA ARG A 220 19.43 -25.17 -17.17
C ARG A 220 18.43 -25.16 -18.31
N GLY A 221 17.14 -25.09 -17.97
CA GLY A 221 16.08 -25.01 -18.97
C GLY A 221 16.40 -23.93 -20.00
N GLY A 222 16.45 -24.33 -21.27
CA GLY A 222 16.82 -23.43 -22.36
C GLY A 222 15.91 -22.21 -22.37
N VAL A 223 16.51 -21.02 -22.30
CA VAL A 223 15.81 -19.75 -22.50
C VAL A 223 15.22 -19.78 -23.91
N LYS A 224 13.91 -19.59 -24.04
CA LYS A 224 13.28 -19.45 -25.37
C LYS A 224 13.83 -18.18 -26.02
N GLU A 225 14.65 -18.36 -27.06
CA GLU A 225 15.05 -17.26 -27.92
C GLU A 225 13.81 -16.64 -28.57
N THR A 226 13.62 -15.34 -28.35
CA THR A 226 12.55 -14.57 -28.98
C THR A 226 12.92 -14.38 -30.46
N PRO A 227 11.99 -14.55 -31.41
CA PRO A 227 12.29 -14.35 -32.83
C PRO A 227 12.82 -12.93 -33.10
N GLU A 228 14.07 -12.84 -33.56
CA GLU A 228 14.68 -11.61 -34.06
C GLU A 228 14.17 -11.31 -35.48
N GLY A 229 13.82 -10.05 -35.75
CA GLY A 229 13.74 -9.54 -37.13
C GLY A 229 12.36 -9.19 -37.71
N SER A 230 11.32 -8.97 -36.91
CA SER A 230 10.11 -8.32 -37.43
C SER A 230 10.21 -6.80 -37.36
N GLU A 231 9.90 -6.12 -38.47
CA GLU A 231 9.82 -4.66 -38.53
C GLU A 231 8.69 -4.17 -37.61
N VAL A 232 9.04 -3.40 -36.58
CA VAL A 232 8.08 -2.86 -35.62
C VAL A 232 7.58 -1.52 -36.15
N THR A 233 6.34 -1.52 -36.64
CA THR A 233 5.65 -0.32 -37.12
C THR A 233 4.42 -0.06 -36.25
N ARG A 234 3.88 1.16 -36.32
CA ARG A 234 2.58 1.47 -35.70
C ARG A 234 1.50 0.46 -36.12
N ILE A 235 1.43 0.17 -37.42
CA ILE A 235 0.42 -0.71 -38.02
C ILE A 235 0.55 -2.14 -37.47
N SER A 236 1.79 -2.64 -37.30
CA SER A 236 1.99 -4.00 -36.76
C SER A 236 1.60 -4.10 -35.29
N ILE A 237 1.97 -3.11 -34.46
CA ILE A 237 1.58 -3.06 -33.04
C ILE A 237 0.06 -2.90 -32.89
N GLU A 238 -0.55 -2.02 -33.69
CA GLU A 238 -2.00 -1.80 -33.69
C GLU A 238 -2.75 -3.07 -34.07
N SER A 239 -2.34 -3.73 -35.16
CA SER A 239 -2.96 -5.00 -35.59
C SER A 239 -2.80 -6.11 -34.54
N GLN A 240 -1.67 -6.16 -33.83
CA GLN A 240 -1.45 -7.13 -32.76
C GLN A 240 -2.40 -6.87 -31.58
N LEU A 241 -2.43 -5.63 -31.07
CA LEU A 241 -3.27 -5.25 -29.94
C LEU A 241 -4.77 -5.43 -30.26
N ASP A 242 -5.20 -5.08 -31.47
CA ASP A 242 -6.57 -5.30 -31.93
C ASP A 242 -6.96 -6.78 -31.90
N SER A 243 -6.07 -7.65 -32.40
CA SER A 243 -6.28 -9.09 -32.40
C SER A 243 -6.36 -9.64 -30.97
N ASP A 244 -5.44 -9.21 -30.10
CA ASP A 244 -5.42 -9.64 -28.70
C ASP A 244 -6.65 -9.16 -27.93
N PHE A 245 -7.06 -7.90 -28.12
CA PHE A 245 -8.21 -7.33 -27.42
C PHE A 245 -9.51 -8.01 -27.83
N ARG A 246 -9.70 -8.28 -29.13
CA ARG A 246 -10.87 -9.05 -29.61
C ARG A 246 -10.90 -10.44 -28.99
N ARG A 247 -9.76 -11.14 -28.93
CA ARG A 247 -9.65 -12.46 -28.29
C ARG A 247 -9.95 -12.41 -26.80
N ILE A 248 -9.47 -11.38 -26.09
CA ILE A 248 -9.70 -11.18 -24.66
C ILE A 248 -11.18 -10.89 -24.37
N ASP A 249 -11.82 -10.06 -25.20
CA ASP A 249 -13.22 -9.68 -25.04
C ASP A 249 -14.18 -10.83 -25.36
N SER A 250 -13.81 -11.70 -26.32
CA SER A 250 -14.58 -12.87 -26.71
C SER A 250 -14.30 -14.12 -25.86
N ALA A 251 -13.32 -14.09 -24.96
CA ALA A 251 -12.96 -15.25 -24.15
C ALA A 251 -14.08 -15.58 -23.15
N ASP A 252 -14.35 -16.88 -22.99
CA ASP A 252 -15.17 -17.39 -21.90
C ASP A 252 -14.30 -17.50 -20.63
N TYR A 253 -14.73 -16.84 -19.56
CA TYR A 253 -14.05 -16.84 -18.26
C TYR A 253 -14.70 -17.80 -17.25
N GLY A 254 -15.66 -18.61 -17.68
CA GLY A 254 -16.39 -19.55 -16.84
C GLY A 254 -17.42 -18.87 -15.95
N ASP A 255 -17.84 -19.57 -14.90
CA ASP A 255 -18.85 -19.11 -13.95
C ASP A 255 -18.24 -18.17 -12.90
N ILE A 256 -18.02 -16.90 -13.30
CA ILE A 256 -17.51 -15.84 -12.43
C ILE A 256 -18.44 -14.62 -12.46
N THR A 257 -18.28 -13.72 -11.48
CA THR A 257 -19.09 -12.50 -11.48
C THR A 257 -18.68 -11.54 -12.60
N LYS A 258 -19.60 -10.66 -13.00
CA LYS A 258 -19.34 -9.58 -13.97
C LYS A 258 -18.21 -8.64 -13.52
N LYS A 259 -18.05 -8.38 -12.23
CA LYS A 259 -16.97 -7.53 -11.70
C LYS A 259 -15.62 -8.23 -11.91
N ARG A 260 -15.53 -9.53 -11.59
CA ARG A 260 -14.32 -10.33 -11.82
C ARG A 260 -13.99 -10.49 -13.29
N GLU A 261 -14.98 -10.72 -14.14
CA GLU A 261 -14.80 -10.81 -15.59
C GLU A 261 -14.24 -9.50 -16.17
N ALA A 262 -14.82 -8.36 -15.78
CA ALA A 262 -14.33 -7.04 -16.19
C ALA A 262 -12.87 -6.81 -15.76
N TRP A 263 -12.54 -7.16 -14.51
CA TRP A 263 -11.16 -7.09 -14.00
C TRP A 263 -10.21 -7.99 -14.78
N LEU A 264 -10.58 -9.24 -15.06
CA LEU A 264 -9.73 -10.18 -15.83
C LEU A 264 -9.49 -9.71 -17.26
N LYS A 265 -10.53 -9.14 -17.90
CA LYS A 265 -10.40 -8.53 -19.23
C LYS A 265 -9.44 -7.34 -19.19
N GLN A 266 -9.57 -6.46 -18.19
CA GLN A 266 -8.69 -5.31 -18.02
C GLN A 266 -7.23 -5.74 -17.77
N ASP A 267 -6.98 -6.71 -16.88
CA ASP A 267 -5.64 -7.21 -16.59
C ASP A 267 -4.98 -7.85 -17.83
N LYS A 268 -5.72 -8.69 -18.58
CA LYS A 268 -5.20 -9.29 -19.82
C LYS A 268 -4.90 -8.24 -20.89
N LYS A 269 -5.74 -7.20 -21.02
CA LYS A 269 -5.50 -6.07 -21.94
C LYS A 269 -4.24 -5.30 -21.56
N ARG A 270 -4.05 -5.02 -20.26
CA ARG A 270 -2.82 -4.41 -19.73
C ARG A 270 -1.59 -5.25 -20.07
N LYS A 271 -1.62 -6.57 -19.87
CA LYS A 271 -0.52 -7.47 -20.23
C LYS A 271 -0.21 -7.50 -21.74
N ALA A 272 -1.22 -7.37 -22.59
CA ALA A 272 -1.01 -7.25 -24.03
C ALA A 272 -0.31 -5.93 -24.40
N ILE A 273 -0.72 -4.81 -23.80
CA ILE A 273 -0.02 -3.50 -23.94
C ILE A 273 1.42 -3.62 -23.43
N GLU A 274 1.62 -4.28 -22.29
CA GLU A 274 2.94 -4.48 -21.70
C GLU A 274 3.87 -5.25 -22.66
N SER A 275 3.39 -6.33 -23.27
CA SER A 275 4.15 -7.10 -24.26
C SER A 275 4.47 -6.29 -25.53
N ALA A 276 3.53 -5.46 -25.99
CA ALA A 276 3.78 -4.54 -27.09
C ALA A 276 4.83 -3.47 -26.72
N SER A 277 4.78 -2.94 -25.50
CA SER A 277 5.75 -1.97 -24.98
C SER A 277 7.17 -2.54 -24.92
N GLU A 278 7.35 -3.82 -24.58
CA GLU A 278 8.65 -4.51 -24.58
C GLU A 278 9.22 -4.66 -25.99
N THR A 279 8.33 -4.79 -26.98
CA THR A 279 8.73 -4.81 -28.38
C THR A 279 9.20 -3.42 -28.82
N ILE A 280 8.50 -2.36 -28.44
CA ILE A 280 8.90 -0.96 -28.71
C ILE A 280 10.20 -0.62 -27.99
N GLN A 281 10.36 -1.02 -26.73
CA GLN A 281 11.57 -0.85 -25.93
C GLN A 281 12.80 -1.38 -26.67
N ARG A 282 12.77 -2.65 -27.13
CA ARG A 282 13.90 -3.29 -27.81
C ARG A 282 14.32 -2.54 -29.07
N VAL A 283 13.35 -2.01 -29.83
CA VAL A 283 13.61 -1.27 -31.07
C VAL A 283 14.18 0.13 -30.79
N LEU A 284 13.75 0.78 -29.70
CA LEU A 284 14.35 2.03 -29.21
C LEU A 284 15.80 1.82 -28.74
N GLU A 285 16.05 0.75 -27.97
CA GLU A 285 17.39 0.40 -27.49
C GLU A 285 18.35 0.09 -28.65
N ALA A 286 17.84 -0.56 -29.71
CA ALA A 286 18.59 -0.82 -30.94
C ALA A 286 18.79 0.41 -31.84
N GLY A 287 18.18 1.56 -31.50
CA GLY A 287 18.24 2.78 -32.31
C GLY A 287 17.54 2.68 -33.67
N ILE A 288 16.62 1.72 -33.82
CA ILE A 288 15.87 1.47 -35.06
C ILE A 288 14.67 2.41 -35.17
N LEU A 289 14.05 2.77 -34.03
CA LEU A 289 12.89 3.67 -34.00
C LEU A 289 13.36 5.12 -33.79
N ASP A 290 13.38 5.91 -34.86
CA ASP A 290 13.70 7.34 -34.79
C ASP A 290 12.51 8.21 -34.32
N CYS A 291 12.76 9.51 -34.14
CA CYS A 291 11.75 10.46 -33.67
C CYS A 291 10.56 10.58 -34.65
N GLU A 292 10.82 10.53 -35.96
CA GLU A 292 9.78 10.64 -37.00
C GLU A 292 8.86 9.43 -36.99
N THR A 293 9.43 8.23 -36.89
CA THR A 293 8.67 6.98 -36.77
C THR A 293 7.93 6.91 -35.44
N GLY A 294 8.56 7.36 -34.34
CA GLY A 294 7.92 7.48 -33.03
C GLY A 294 6.69 8.40 -33.04
N ARG A 295 6.73 9.51 -33.80
CA ARG A 295 5.56 10.39 -33.98
C ARG A 295 4.36 9.67 -34.58
N THR A 296 4.56 8.57 -35.33
CA THR A 296 3.45 7.82 -35.90
C THR A 296 2.53 7.19 -34.84
N PHE A 297 3.10 6.82 -33.68
CA PHE A 297 2.38 6.21 -32.55
C PHE A 297 1.50 7.19 -31.77
N VAL A 298 1.60 8.50 -32.08
CA VAL A 298 0.89 9.57 -31.37
C VAL A 298 0.03 10.43 -32.28
N PHE A 299 -0.03 10.12 -33.57
CA PHE A 299 -0.92 10.82 -34.49
C PHE A 299 -2.39 10.64 -34.09
N PRO A 300 -3.29 11.58 -34.46
CA PRO A 300 -4.72 11.48 -34.14
C PRO A 300 -5.40 10.17 -34.58
N GLU A 301 -4.85 9.47 -35.57
CA GLU A 301 -5.35 8.17 -36.04
C GLU A 301 -4.88 6.98 -35.20
N ALA A 302 -3.88 7.13 -34.32
CA ALA A 302 -3.41 6.04 -33.47
C ALA A 302 -4.44 5.74 -32.38
N SER A 303 -4.73 4.46 -32.16
CA SER A 303 -5.58 4.04 -31.05
C SER A 303 -4.93 4.34 -29.69
N ALA A 304 -5.76 4.56 -28.67
CA ALA A 304 -5.28 4.86 -27.32
C ALA A 304 -4.36 3.77 -26.76
N GLN A 305 -4.61 2.50 -27.12
CA GLN A 305 -3.80 1.36 -26.73
C GLN A 305 -2.40 1.39 -27.35
N VAL A 306 -2.29 1.83 -28.61
CA VAL A 306 -1.01 1.98 -29.32
C VAL A 306 -0.20 3.12 -28.70
N SER A 307 -0.84 4.26 -28.39
CA SER A 307 -0.18 5.37 -27.70
C SER A 307 0.27 4.97 -26.30
N GLN A 308 -0.52 4.20 -25.54
CA GLN A 308 -0.11 3.64 -24.25
C GLN A 308 1.12 2.74 -24.38
N ALA A 309 1.10 1.79 -25.34
CA ALA A 309 2.24 0.89 -25.57
C ALA A 309 3.52 1.67 -25.93
N PHE A 310 3.40 2.74 -26.72
CA PHE A 310 4.52 3.61 -27.05
C PHE A 310 5.07 4.37 -25.84
N VAL A 311 4.21 5.00 -25.04
CA VAL A 311 4.59 5.70 -23.81
C VAL A 311 5.33 4.77 -22.85
N GLU A 312 4.78 3.56 -22.61
CA GLU A 312 5.43 2.57 -21.77
C GLU A 312 6.72 2.03 -22.36
N GLY A 313 6.81 1.88 -23.69
CA GLY A 313 8.02 1.44 -24.38
C GLY A 313 9.17 2.44 -24.26
N VAL A 314 8.88 3.74 -24.45
CA VAL A 314 9.85 4.83 -24.22
C VAL A 314 10.30 4.83 -22.75
N ARG A 315 9.36 4.75 -21.81
CA ARG A 315 9.68 4.66 -20.38
C ARG A 315 10.62 3.49 -20.08
N LYS A 316 10.28 2.27 -20.50
CA LYS A 316 11.08 1.06 -20.25
C LYS A 316 12.49 1.18 -20.85
N ALA A 317 12.62 1.71 -22.06
CA ALA A 317 13.93 1.90 -22.72
C ALA A 317 14.79 2.94 -21.99
N VAL A 318 14.20 4.04 -21.52
CA VAL A 318 14.91 5.05 -20.73
C VAL A 318 15.33 4.49 -19.38
N GLU A 319 14.45 3.73 -18.69
CA GLU A 319 14.77 3.07 -17.42
C GLU A 319 15.89 2.05 -17.57
N ALA A 320 15.87 1.23 -18.63
CA ALA A 320 16.93 0.27 -18.93
C ALA A 320 18.27 0.98 -19.15
N LYS A 321 18.30 2.03 -19.98
CA LYS A 321 19.51 2.82 -20.21
C LYS A 321 20.01 3.52 -18.94
N ALA A 322 19.13 4.00 -18.07
CA ALA A 322 19.53 4.70 -16.84
C ALA A 322 20.33 3.82 -15.88
N ARG A 323 20.12 2.50 -15.92
CA ARG A 323 20.89 1.52 -15.12
C ARG A 323 22.34 1.40 -15.60
N GLU A 324 22.59 1.66 -16.88
CA GLU A 324 23.89 1.51 -17.52
C GLU A 324 24.62 2.85 -17.63
N ASP A 325 23.92 3.88 -18.10
CA ASP A 325 24.45 5.21 -18.40
C ASP A 325 23.33 6.28 -18.33
N GLN A 326 23.39 7.08 -17.26
CA GLN A 326 22.45 8.17 -17.00
C GLN A 326 22.39 9.21 -18.13
N ALA A 327 23.53 9.53 -18.76
CA ALA A 327 23.58 10.55 -19.81
C ALA A 327 22.91 10.06 -21.10
N GLN A 328 23.09 8.78 -21.44
CA GLN A 328 22.37 8.17 -22.56
C GLN A 328 20.87 8.09 -22.32
N ALA A 329 20.44 7.79 -21.09
CA ALA A 329 19.03 7.77 -20.73
C ALA A 329 18.40 9.16 -20.90
N GLN A 330 19.08 10.22 -20.44
CA GLN A 330 18.67 11.61 -20.65
C GLN A 330 18.58 11.98 -22.14
N GLY A 331 19.55 11.54 -22.95
CA GLY A 331 19.53 11.75 -24.41
C GLY A 331 18.36 11.04 -25.10
N LEU A 332 18.05 9.81 -24.70
CA LEU A 332 16.89 9.07 -25.22
C LEU A 332 15.57 9.75 -24.82
N TYR A 333 15.43 10.15 -23.56
CA TYR A 333 14.26 10.91 -23.10
C TYR A 333 14.10 12.22 -23.88
N ALA A 334 15.17 13.00 -24.04
CA ALA A 334 15.14 14.26 -24.78
C ALA A 334 14.67 14.09 -26.23
N THR A 335 15.02 12.97 -26.88
CA THR A 335 14.61 12.65 -28.25
C THR A 335 13.10 12.45 -28.39
N HIS A 336 12.43 11.94 -27.35
CA HIS A 336 10.99 11.64 -27.36
C HIS A 336 10.15 12.59 -26.49
N ARG A 337 10.77 13.54 -25.80
CA ARG A 337 10.12 14.45 -24.86
C ARG A 337 8.95 15.21 -25.48
N GLU A 338 9.17 15.87 -26.63
CA GLU A 338 8.13 16.65 -27.32
C GLU A 338 6.91 15.76 -27.65
N THR A 339 7.16 14.53 -28.09
CA THR A 339 6.13 13.54 -28.39
C THR A 339 5.32 13.19 -27.13
N LEU A 340 5.98 12.92 -26.00
CA LEU A 340 5.30 12.63 -24.72
C LEU A 340 4.50 13.84 -24.21
N GLU A 341 5.05 15.05 -24.29
CA GLU A 341 4.37 16.29 -23.89
C GLU A 341 3.15 16.56 -24.77
N SER A 342 3.22 16.27 -26.08
CA SER A 342 2.08 16.41 -26.98
C SER A 342 0.92 15.47 -26.62
N LEU A 343 1.24 14.24 -26.21
CA LEU A 343 0.25 13.26 -25.76
C LEU A 343 -0.41 13.65 -24.42
N TRP A 344 0.23 14.50 -23.61
CA TRP A 344 -0.36 14.96 -22.35
C TRP A 344 -1.68 15.69 -22.54
N GLN A 345 -1.87 16.32 -23.71
CA GLN A 345 -3.12 16.99 -24.11
C GLN A 345 -4.23 16.00 -24.55
N SER A 346 -3.96 14.70 -24.53
CA SER A 346 -4.95 13.67 -24.85
C SER A 346 -6.15 13.73 -23.89
N ARG A 347 -7.35 13.54 -24.45
CA ARG A 347 -8.58 13.40 -23.67
C ARG A 347 -8.74 11.99 -23.07
N ASP A 348 -7.95 11.02 -23.55
CA ASP A 348 -8.00 9.66 -23.08
C ASP A 348 -7.34 9.56 -21.69
N SER A 349 -8.09 9.07 -20.70
CA SER A 349 -7.61 8.98 -19.31
C SER A 349 -6.53 7.92 -19.13
N GLN A 350 -6.55 6.84 -19.91
CA GLN A 350 -5.56 5.76 -19.80
C GLN A 350 -4.21 6.19 -20.38
N VAL A 351 -4.22 6.94 -21.49
CA VAL A 351 -2.99 7.56 -22.03
C VAL A 351 -2.38 8.54 -21.02
N ARG A 352 -3.20 9.40 -20.39
CA ARG A 352 -2.72 10.31 -19.34
C ARG A 352 -2.20 9.58 -18.10
N GLU A 353 -2.82 8.46 -17.71
CA GLU A 353 -2.33 7.63 -16.60
C GLU A 353 -0.96 6.99 -16.91
N ALA A 354 -0.78 6.47 -18.13
CA ALA A 354 0.50 5.93 -18.58
C ALA A 354 1.61 7.00 -18.64
N LEU A 355 1.28 8.22 -19.07
CA LEU A 355 2.19 9.36 -19.06
C LEU A 355 2.55 9.79 -17.64
N ALA A 356 1.57 9.87 -16.73
CA ALA A 356 1.82 10.22 -15.33
C ALA A 356 2.79 9.21 -14.69
N LYS A 357 2.52 7.89 -14.86
CA LYS A 357 3.43 6.81 -14.43
C LYS A 357 4.82 6.99 -15.03
N THR A 358 4.91 7.33 -16.31
CA THR A 358 6.20 7.58 -16.99
C THR A 358 6.95 8.74 -16.36
N PHE A 359 6.32 9.89 -16.19
CA PHE A 359 6.99 11.05 -15.62
C PHE A 359 7.40 10.84 -14.15
N TYR A 360 6.57 10.19 -13.32
CA TYR A 360 6.97 9.88 -11.95
C TYR A 360 8.17 8.95 -11.88
N ARG A 361 8.19 7.88 -12.68
CA ARG A 361 9.29 6.91 -12.66
C ARG A 361 10.59 7.50 -13.21
N LEU A 362 10.51 8.32 -14.25
CA LEU A 362 11.66 9.05 -14.78
C LEU A 362 12.15 10.15 -13.83
N HIS A 363 11.25 10.73 -13.03
CA HIS A 363 11.64 11.61 -11.93
C HIS A 363 12.40 10.85 -10.83
N GLY A 364 11.93 9.66 -10.46
CA GLY A 364 12.64 8.77 -9.53
C GLY A 364 14.04 8.37 -10.00
N LEU A 365 14.32 8.46 -11.31
CA LEU A 365 15.66 8.27 -11.88
C LEU A 365 16.48 9.58 -12.00
N GLY A 366 15.92 10.74 -11.65
CA GLY A 366 16.57 12.04 -11.88
C GLY A 366 16.65 12.45 -13.36
N ILE A 367 15.79 11.90 -14.22
CA ILE A 367 15.71 12.22 -15.65
C ILE A 367 14.69 13.34 -15.90
N VAL A 368 13.59 13.33 -15.15
CA VAL A 368 12.58 14.40 -15.13
C VAL A 368 12.73 15.20 -13.85
N SER A 369 12.73 16.53 -13.96
CA SER A 369 12.85 17.45 -12.81
C SER A 369 11.51 17.74 -12.13
N ASP A 370 11.54 18.28 -10.90
CA ASP A 370 10.35 18.75 -10.18
C ASP A 370 9.58 19.82 -10.99
N THR A 371 10.30 20.71 -11.66
CA THR A 371 9.70 21.77 -12.49
C THR A 371 8.93 21.19 -13.68
N GLU A 372 9.45 20.12 -14.28
CA GLU A 372 8.77 19.43 -15.39
C GLU A 372 7.51 18.70 -14.91
N LEU A 373 7.53 18.04 -13.75
CA LEU A 373 6.31 17.47 -13.16
C LEU A 373 5.25 18.54 -12.88
N GLN A 374 5.66 19.64 -12.25
CA GLN A 374 4.76 20.75 -11.93
C GLN A 374 4.16 21.38 -13.20
N ALA A 375 4.92 21.48 -14.28
CA ALA A 375 4.42 21.99 -15.57
C ALA A 375 3.29 21.13 -16.15
N GLN A 376 3.25 19.83 -15.82
CA GLN A 376 2.18 18.91 -16.20
C GLN A 376 1.04 18.85 -15.16
N GLY A 377 1.14 19.59 -14.06
CA GLY A 377 0.19 19.51 -12.94
C GLY A 377 0.33 18.24 -12.11
N LEU A 378 1.45 17.52 -12.25
CA LEU A 378 1.71 16.29 -11.50
C LEU A 378 2.32 16.60 -10.14
N VAL A 379 1.80 15.97 -9.10
CA VAL A 379 2.26 16.11 -7.72
C VAL A 379 2.67 14.75 -7.19
N ILE A 380 3.88 14.68 -6.62
CA ILE A 380 4.38 13.45 -6.00
C ILE A 380 3.70 13.29 -4.63
N PRO A 381 2.94 12.22 -4.41
CA PRO A 381 2.30 11.97 -3.13
C PRO A 381 3.29 11.43 -2.09
N ALA A 382 2.99 11.64 -0.81
CA ALA A 382 3.76 11.12 0.31
C ALA A 382 3.53 9.61 0.50
N LEU A 383 4.07 8.78 -0.41
CA LEU A 383 3.90 7.33 -0.38
C LEU A 383 4.58 6.66 0.82
N ALA A 384 5.75 7.16 1.23
CA ALA A 384 6.40 6.68 2.45
C ALA A 384 5.82 7.31 3.75
N GLY A 385 4.78 8.15 3.62
CA GLY A 385 4.23 8.96 4.70
C GLY A 385 5.00 10.27 4.97
N PRO A 386 4.45 11.19 5.80
CA PRO A 386 3.14 11.05 6.43
C PRO A 386 1.96 11.25 5.47
N PHE A 387 0.86 10.52 5.66
CA PHE A 387 -0.33 10.58 4.80
C PHE A 387 -1.13 11.87 5.02
N SER A 388 -0.98 12.50 6.19
CA SER A 388 -1.48 13.86 6.41
C SER A 388 -0.96 14.88 5.39
N GLU A 389 0.23 14.67 4.81
CA GLU A 389 0.73 15.54 3.74
C GLU A 389 -0.15 15.48 2.49
N ASN A 390 -0.76 14.33 2.21
CA ASN A 390 -1.65 14.17 1.06
C ASN A 390 -3.00 14.90 1.26
N LEU A 391 -3.40 15.21 2.50
CA LEU A 391 -4.62 15.99 2.78
C LEU A 391 -4.55 17.40 2.17
N LYS A 392 -3.35 17.96 1.99
CA LYS A 392 -3.14 19.25 1.33
C LYS A 392 -3.69 19.26 -0.11
N HIS A 393 -3.76 18.08 -0.74
CA HIS A 393 -4.29 17.90 -2.10
C HIS A 393 -5.76 17.45 -2.12
N LEU A 394 -6.38 17.26 -0.95
CA LEU A 394 -7.76 16.82 -0.77
C LEU A 394 -8.65 17.90 -0.13
N GLN A 395 -8.25 19.18 -0.21
CA GLN A 395 -9.00 20.28 0.42
C GLN A 395 -10.45 20.40 -0.05
N PRO A 396 -10.79 20.22 -1.35
CA PRO A 396 -12.18 20.20 -1.79
C PRO A 396 -12.99 19.09 -1.12
N GLU A 397 -12.40 17.90 -0.99
CA GLU A 397 -13.01 16.74 -0.35
C GLU A 397 -13.18 16.93 1.15
N VAL A 398 -12.16 17.47 1.83
CA VAL A 398 -12.21 17.83 3.26
C VAL A 398 -13.31 18.86 3.52
N ALA A 399 -13.45 19.88 2.66
CA ALA A 399 -14.50 20.87 2.78
C ALA A 399 -15.91 20.26 2.64
N GLU A 400 -16.08 19.26 1.77
CA GLU A 400 -17.33 18.51 1.65
C GLU A 400 -17.62 17.70 2.91
N VAL A 401 -16.64 16.96 3.42
CA VAL A 401 -16.79 16.19 4.66
C VAL A 401 -17.18 17.10 5.84
N ARG A 402 -16.60 18.31 5.93
CA ARG A 402 -16.98 19.29 6.96
C ARG A 402 -18.43 19.74 6.85
N ARG A 403 -18.95 19.96 5.64
CA ARG A 403 -20.37 20.27 5.44
C ARG A 403 -21.27 19.14 5.95
N ILE A 404 -20.84 17.90 5.73
CA ILE A 404 -21.57 16.72 6.18
C ILE A 404 -21.56 16.61 7.72
N VAL A 405 -20.41 16.83 8.36
CA VAL A 405 -20.31 16.91 9.83
C VAL A 405 -21.28 17.95 10.38
N GLU A 406 -21.30 19.16 9.83
CA GLU A 406 -22.25 20.21 10.24
C GLU A 406 -23.71 19.80 10.03
N ALA A 407 -24.00 19.06 8.95
CA ALA A 407 -25.35 18.58 8.67
C ALA A 407 -25.80 17.51 9.66
N VAL A 408 -24.92 16.59 10.04
CA VAL A 408 -25.15 15.59 11.10
C VAL A 408 -25.49 16.26 12.43
N GLU A 409 -24.82 17.36 12.76
CA GLU A 409 -25.11 18.12 13.98
C GLU A 409 -26.46 18.83 13.96
N ARG A 410 -26.84 19.42 12.82
CA ARG A 410 -28.09 20.18 12.67
C ARG A 410 -29.31 19.28 12.50
N ASP A 411 -29.13 18.09 11.95
CA ASP A 411 -30.19 17.13 11.75
C ASP A 411 -30.50 16.39 13.07
N SER A 412 -31.67 16.69 13.64
CA SER A 412 -32.12 16.12 14.92
C SER A 412 -32.32 14.60 14.92
N GLN A 413 -32.41 13.96 13.76
CA GLN A 413 -32.46 12.51 13.63
C GLN A 413 -31.06 11.92 13.50
N LEU A 414 -30.23 12.46 12.59
CA LEU A 414 -28.86 11.97 12.43
C LEU A 414 -28.03 12.15 13.70
N SER A 415 -28.10 13.29 14.36
CA SER A 415 -27.38 13.53 15.63
C SER A 415 -27.71 12.50 16.73
N LYS A 416 -28.90 11.88 16.69
CA LYS A 416 -29.29 10.78 17.57
C LYS A 416 -28.72 9.44 17.13
N PHE A 417 -28.48 9.24 15.84
CA PHE A 417 -27.93 8.00 15.31
C PHE A 417 -26.40 7.97 15.40
N MET A 418 -25.72 9.09 15.20
CA MET A 418 -24.28 9.07 14.97
C MET A 418 -23.53 10.18 15.69
N TYR A 419 -22.24 9.96 15.86
CA TYR A 419 -21.30 11.01 16.25
C TYR A 419 -21.08 11.97 15.07
N PRO A 420 -20.92 13.29 15.32
CA PRO A 420 -20.57 14.26 14.29
C PRO A 420 -19.08 14.17 13.95
N VAL A 421 -18.66 12.99 13.50
CA VAL A 421 -17.29 12.65 13.12
C VAL A 421 -17.35 11.76 11.89
N VAL A 422 -16.56 12.13 10.88
CA VAL A 422 -16.39 11.38 9.63
C VAL A 422 -14.91 11.07 9.46
N LEU A 423 -14.61 9.83 9.12
CA LEU A 423 -13.29 9.39 8.73
C LEU A 423 -13.13 9.50 7.23
N LEU A 424 -12.07 10.14 6.78
CA LEU A 424 -11.62 10.16 5.38
C LEU A 424 -10.49 9.16 5.23
N TYR A 425 -10.64 8.15 4.36
CA TYR A 425 -9.62 7.14 4.14
C TYR A 425 -9.49 6.78 2.65
N GLY A 426 -8.86 5.64 2.36
CA GLY A 426 -8.81 5.12 1.00
C GLY A 426 -7.57 5.49 0.20
N SER A 427 -7.63 5.16 -1.09
CA SER A 427 -6.48 5.23 -2.00
C SER A 427 -5.94 6.64 -2.21
N ARG A 428 -6.82 7.66 -2.19
CA ARG A 428 -6.44 9.07 -2.38
C ARG A 428 -5.69 9.64 -1.19
N LEU A 429 -6.15 9.41 0.05
CA LEU A 429 -5.41 9.80 1.26
C LEU A 429 -4.05 9.13 1.32
N LYS A 430 -4.00 7.85 0.94
CA LYS A 430 -2.78 7.05 0.89
C LYS A 430 -1.86 7.39 -0.28
N GLY A 431 -2.28 8.26 -1.20
CA GLY A 431 -1.46 8.82 -2.27
C GLY A 431 -1.32 7.95 -3.52
N TYR A 432 -1.93 6.77 -3.61
CA TYR A 432 -1.83 5.93 -4.81
C TYR A 432 -3.05 5.98 -5.71
N GLY A 433 -4.16 6.53 -5.21
CA GLY A 433 -5.39 6.77 -5.98
C GLY A 433 -5.14 7.68 -7.19
N SER A 434 -6.01 7.56 -8.18
CA SER A 434 -6.08 8.50 -9.30
C SER A 434 -6.93 9.72 -8.89
N GLU A 435 -6.88 10.80 -9.68
CA GLU A 435 -7.74 11.97 -9.45
C GLU A 435 -9.24 11.65 -9.53
N ASN A 436 -9.58 10.62 -10.32
CA ASN A 436 -10.95 10.14 -10.52
C ASN A 436 -11.31 9.00 -9.57
N SER A 437 -10.41 8.62 -8.66
CA SER A 437 -10.73 7.63 -7.63
C SER A 437 -11.79 8.19 -6.69
N ASP A 438 -12.62 7.28 -6.23
CA ASP A 438 -13.57 7.48 -5.15
C ASP A 438 -12.89 7.93 -3.86
N ILE A 439 -13.72 8.49 -2.98
CA ILE A 439 -13.36 8.92 -1.64
C ILE A 439 -14.08 8.00 -0.68
N ASP A 440 -13.30 7.19 0.02
CA ASP A 440 -13.82 6.32 1.06
C ASP A 440 -14.06 7.11 2.34
N VAL A 441 -15.27 6.99 2.89
CA VAL A 441 -15.66 7.66 4.13
C VAL A 441 -16.31 6.68 5.10
N ALA A 442 -16.05 6.89 6.39
CA ALA A 442 -16.64 6.09 7.46
C ALA A 442 -17.25 6.98 8.55
N VAL A 443 -18.25 6.44 9.24
CA VAL A 443 -19.00 7.14 10.29
C VAL A 443 -19.19 6.25 11.52
N PHE A 444 -19.46 6.86 12.67
CA PHE A 444 -19.66 6.15 13.93
C PHE A 444 -21.12 6.21 14.39
N VAL A 445 -21.76 5.04 14.49
CA VAL A 445 -23.12 4.90 15.00
C VAL A 445 -23.08 4.75 16.52
N ARG A 446 -23.93 5.49 17.23
CA ARG A 446 -23.96 5.54 18.71
C ARG A 446 -24.39 4.21 19.33
N PRO A 447 -23.98 3.91 20.58
CA PRO A 447 -24.29 2.64 21.26
C PRO A 447 -25.78 2.31 21.42
N ASP A 448 -26.62 3.33 21.54
CA ASP A 448 -28.05 3.23 21.86
C ASP A 448 -28.94 3.04 20.62
N VAL A 449 -28.37 3.03 19.42
CA VAL A 449 -29.11 2.88 18.17
C VAL A 449 -29.48 1.42 17.94
N ASP A 450 -30.77 1.15 17.75
CA ASP A 450 -31.22 -0.19 17.36
C ASP A 450 -30.82 -0.48 15.92
N SER A 451 -30.21 -1.65 15.69
CA SER A 451 -29.92 -2.21 14.36
C SER A 451 -31.12 -2.22 13.40
N LYS A 452 -32.36 -2.22 13.90
CA LYS A 452 -33.58 -2.08 13.06
C LYS A 452 -33.71 -0.72 12.39
N GLN A 453 -32.96 0.29 12.85
CA GLN A 453 -32.96 1.64 12.31
C GLN A 453 -31.92 1.82 11.19
N LYS A 454 -31.16 0.77 10.84
CA LYS A 454 -30.15 0.77 9.75
C LYS A 454 -30.66 1.44 8.48
N GLU A 455 -31.81 0.99 7.96
CA GLU A 455 -32.33 1.50 6.68
C GLU A 455 -32.80 2.97 6.76
N VAL A 456 -33.31 3.40 7.92
CA VAL A 456 -33.69 4.81 8.15
C VAL A 456 -32.43 5.69 8.19
N MET A 457 -31.42 5.26 8.94
CA MET A 457 -30.13 5.95 9.02
C MET A 457 -29.47 6.03 7.64
N ARG A 458 -29.43 4.94 6.88
CA ARG A 458 -28.87 4.89 5.52
C ARG A 458 -29.59 5.81 4.56
N ALA A 459 -30.91 5.88 4.63
CA ALA A 459 -31.70 6.81 3.83
C ALA A 459 -31.36 8.27 4.14
N LEU A 460 -31.10 8.61 5.41
CA LEU A 460 -30.63 9.94 5.81
C LEU A 460 -29.19 10.19 5.36
N LEU A 461 -28.28 9.24 5.56
CA LEU A 461 -26.89 9.34 5.09
C LEU A 461 -26.84 9.58 3.58
N ALA A 462 -27.63 8.87 2.78
CA ALA A 462 -27.69 9.06 1.33
C ALA A 462 -28.14 10.48 0.90
N GLN A 463 -28.91 11.18 1.72
CA GLN A 463 -29.30 12.57 1.44
C GLN A 463 -28.13 13.54 1.62
N HIS A 464 -27.27 13.29 2.61
CA HIS A 464 -26.16 14.18 2.97
C HIS A 464 -24.84 13.80 2.27
N PHE A 465 -24.61 12.52 2.00
CA PHE A 465 -23.43 11.98 1.30
C PHE A 465 -23.71 11.77 -0.21
N SER A 466 -24.32 12.76 -0.87
CA SER A 466 -24.71 12.68 -2.28
C SER A 466 -23.62 13.10 -3.27
N HIS A 467 -22.42 13.44 -2.77
CA HIS A 467 -21.30 13.86 -3.60
C HIS A 467 -20.84 12.73 -4.54
N GLU A 468 -20.63 13.06 -5.82
CA GLU A 468 -20.32 12.08 -6.89
C GLU A 468 -19.09 11.20 -6.55
N LYS A 469 -18.09 11.79 -5.90
CA LYS A 469 -16.85 11.10 -5.52
C LYS A 469 -16.98 10.20 -4.29
N ILE A 470 -17.99 10.39 -3.44
CA ILE A 470 -18.24 9.50 -2.29
C ILE A 470 -19.08 8.30 -2.74
N GLY A 471 -19.93 8.48 -3.77
CA GLY A 471 -20.70 7.39 -4.37
C GLY A 471 -21.76 6.78 -3.45
N GLY A 472 -22.02 7.35 -2.27
CA GLY A 472 -22.98 6.85 -1.28
C GLY A 472 -22.56 5.56 -0.57
N GLU A 473 -21.31 5.12 -0.73
CA GLU A 473 -20.74 3.97 -0.02
C GLU A 473 -20.04 4.46 1.26
N VAL A 474 -20.82 4.61 2.33
CA VAL A 474 -20.34 5.02 3.65
C VAL A 474 -20.18 3.77 4.53
N ALA A 475 -18.99 3.55 5.06
CA ALA A 475 -18.75 2.49 6.04
C ALA A 475 -19.24 2.90 7.44
N GLU A 476 -19.87 1.97 8.14
CA GLU A 476 -20.58 2.19 9.40
C GLU A 476 -19.89 1.46 10.55
N PHE A 477 -19.25 2.20 11.45
CA PHE A 477 -18.74 1.66 12.71
C PHE A 477 -19.83 1.71 13.77
N TRP A 478 -20.53 0.61 13.94
CA TRP A 478 -21.52 0.46 15.00
C TRP A 478 -20.83 0.27 16.34
N THR A 479 -21.04 1.21 17.27
CA THR A 479 -20.39 1.14 18.58
C THR A 479 -21.29 0.48 19.63
N LYS A 480 -20.69 0.01 20.72
CA LYS A 480 -21.35 -0.42 21.96
C LYS A 480 -20.53 0.06 23.14
N GLU A 481 -21.19 0.32 24.27
CA GLU A 481 -20.52 0.71 25.51
C GLU A 481 -20.33 -0.50 26.42
N GLU A 482 -19.09 -0.74 26.86
CA GLU A 482 -18.72 -1.83 27.76
C GLU A 482 -17.72 -1.30 28.79
N GLY A 483 -18.11 -1.24 30.07
CA GLY A 483 -17.21 -0.81 31.14
C GLY A 483 -16.70 0.63 31.02
N GLY A 484 -17.47 1.53 30.38
CA GLY A 484 -17.06 2.92 30.11
C GLY A 484 -16.18 3.09 28.87
N GLU A 485 -15.82 2.01 28.19
CA GLU A 485 -15.14 1.99 26.90
C GLU A 485 -16.17 1.86 25.76
N LEU A 486 -15.82 2.36 24.58
CA LEU A 486 -16.53 2.08 23.33
C LEU A 486 -15.83 0.94 22.58
N ARG A 487 -16.61 0.02 22.04
CA ARG A 487 -16.13 -1.07 21.19
C ARG A 487 -16.91 -1.10 19.89
N VAL A 488 -16.27 -1.51 18.80
CA VAL A 488 -16.98 -1.83 17.55
C VAL A 488 -17.77 -3.12 17.76
N ARG A 489 -19.03 -3.10 17.34
CA ARG A 489 -19.95 -4.24 17.36
C ARG A 489 -19.86 -4.99 16.05
N ASP A 490 -19.47 -6.27 16.11
CA ASP A 490 -19.58 -7.15 14.94
C ASP A 490 -21.01 -7.70 14.83
N PHE A 491 -21.39 -8.03 13.59
CA PHE A 491 -22.68 -8.64 13.26
C PHE A 491 -22.45 -10.04 12.70
N GLU A 492 -23.39 -10.95 12.94
CA GLU A 492 -23.32 -12.32 12.41
C GLU A 492 -23.61 -12.36 10.90
N GLU A 493 -24.51 -11.50 10.44
CA GLU A 493 -24.83 -11.35 9.02
C GLU A 493 -23.86 -10.37 8.37
N TYR A 494 -23.24 -10.83 7.28
CA TYR A 494 -22.37 -9.98 6.47
C TYR A 494 -23.16 -8.83 5.85
N ASP A 495 -22.63 -7.62 6.02
CA ASP A 495 -23.10 -6.41 5.35
C ASP A 495 -21.87 -5.60 4.93
N PRO A 496 -21.65 -5.34 3.62
CA PRO A 496 -20.44 -4.68 3.12
C PRO A 496 -20.29 -3.24 3.61
N LYS A 497 -21.37 -2.63 4.13
CA LYS A 497 -21.33 -1.27 4.67
C LYS A 497 -20.99 -1.25 6.16
N ILE A 498 -21.02 -2.38 6.86
CA ILE A 498 -20.77 -2.41 8.30
C ILE A 498 -19.32 -2.83 8.53
N ALA A 499 -18.58 -1.94 9.18
CA ALA A 499 -17.19 -2.20 9.53
C ALA A 499 -17.10 -3.13 10.75
N GLU A 500 -16.13 -4.04 10.71
CA GLU A 500 -15.85 -4.97 11.81
C GLU A 500 -14.80 -4.38 12.76
N ARG A 501 -14.69 -4.94 13.98
CA ARG A 501 -13.69 -4.48 14.96
C ARG A 501 -12.25 -4.59 14.48
N ILE A 502 -11.99 -5.49 13.53
CA ILE A 502 -10.65 -5.71 12.97
C ILE A 502 -10.26 -4.67 11.91
N TRP A 503 -11.16 -3.77 11.50
CA TRP A 503 -10.88 -2.69 10.53
C TRP A 503 -10.03 -1.56 11.13
N THR A 504 -8.94 -1.93 11.81
CA THR A 504 -7.99 -1.03 12.45
C THR A 504 -7.29 -0.13 11.45
N TYR A 505 -7.11 -0.58 10.21
CA TYR A 505 -6.57 0.24 9.14
C TYR A 505 -7.41 1.49 8.85
N VAL A 506 -8.73 1.44 9.04
CA VAL A 506 -9.57 2.63 8.92
C VAL A 506 -9.45 3.49 10.18
N LEU A 507 -9.63 2.90 11.36
CA LEU A 507 -9.60 3.63 12.64
C LEU A 507 -8.26 4.37 12.87
N PHE A 508 -7.14 3.75 12.50
CA PHE A 508 -5.80 4.29 12.71
C PHE A 508 -5.18 4.92 11.45
N GLY A 509 -5.67 4.58 10.25
CA GLY A 509 -5.13 5.08 8.98
C GLY A 509 -5.91 6.24 8.37
N ALA A 510 -7.13 6.51 8.82
CA ALA A 510 -7.98 7.60 8.31
C ALA A 510 -7.67 8.96 8.93
N ALA A 511 -7.90 10.04 8.18
CA ALA A 511 -8.00 11.38 8.74
C ALA A 511 -9.39 11.59 9.35
N TRP A 512 -9.46 12.28 10.48
CA TRP A 512 -10.70 12.49 11.24
C TRP A 512 -11.17 13.94 11.07
N GLU A 513 -12.37 14.14 10.54
CA GLU A 513 -13.03 15.45 10.51
C GLU A 513 -14.25 15.40 11.43
N GLY A 514 -14.34 16.30 12.40
CA GLY A 514 -15.47 16.25 13.34
C GLY A 514 -15.47 17.32 14.41
N ASP A 515 -16.53 17.35 15.21
CA ASP A 515 -16.58 18.14 16.44
C ASP A 515 -15.43 17.73 17.38
N ALA A 516 -14.68 18.73 17.88
CA ALA A 516 -13.51 18.50 18.70
C ALA A 516 -13.78 17.61 19.92
N LYS A 517 -14.94 17.75 20.58
CA LYS A 517 -15.28 16.94 21.75
C LYS A 517 -15.63 15.51 21.37
N ALA A 518 -16.40 15.31 20.30
CA ALA A 518 -16.74 13.99 19.80
C ALA A 518 -15.50 13.23 19.31
N VAL A 519 -14.57 13.90 18.62
CA VAL A 519 -13.28 13.32 18.23
C VAL A 519 -12.48 12.92 19.48
N ALA A 520 -12.35 13.80 20.47
CA ALA A 520 -11.64 13.48 21.71
C ALA A 520 -12.28 12.30 22.47
N GLU A 521 -13.62 12.24 22.53
CA GLU A 521 -14.35 11.13 23.15
C GLU A 521 -14.07 9.81 22.44
N LEU A 522 -14.22 9.75 21.11
CA LEU A 522 -13.97 8.54 20.34
C LEU A 522 -12.52 8.10 20.46
N ARG A 523 -11.55 9.01 20.39
CA ARG A 523 -10.14 8.64 20.58
C ARG A 523 -9.86 8.05 21.96
N THR A 524 -10.46 8.63 23.00
CA THR A 524 -10.32 8.16 24.38
C THR A 524 -11.01 6.82 24.59
N LYS A 525 -12.28 6.71 24.20
CA LYS A 525 -13.11 5.55 24.54
C LYS A 525 -13.04 4.42 23.53
N LEU A 526 -12.78 4.70 22.24
CA LEU A 526 -12.78 3.69 21.16
C LEU A 526 -11.37 3.23 20.78
N LEU A 527 -10.37 4.12 20.68
CA LEU A 527 -9.02 3.73 20.21
C LEU A 527 -8.15 3.16 21.33
N VAL A 528 -8.12 3.77 22.52
CA VAL A 528 -7.32 3.29 23.66
C VAL A 528 -7.56 1.81 23.99
N PRO A 529 -8.80 1.28 23.92
CA PRO A 529 -9.02 -0.14 24.16
C PRO A 529 -8.31 -1.12 23.19
N TYR A 530 -7.75 -0.65 22.07
CA TYR A 530 -6.88 -1.44 21.17
C TYR A 530 -5.43 -1.53 21.69
N PHE A 531 -5.04 -0.70 22.65
CA PHE A 531 -3.69 -0.71 23.22
C PHE A 531 -3.50 -1.80 24.27
N TYR A 532 -4.58 -2.34 24.81
CA TYR A 532 -4.52 -3.38 25.84
C TYR A 532 -4.49 -4.78 25.23
N ASP A 533 -3.54 -5.61 25.70
CA ASP A 533 -3.52 -7.04 25.39
C ASP A 533 -4.45 -7.80 26.34
N ASP A 534 -5.72 -7.87 25.95
CA ASP A 534 -6.73 -8.62 26.69
C ASP A 534 -6.64 -10.16 26.45
N LYS A 535 -5.64 -10.64 25.69
CA LYS A 535 -5.49 -12.06 25.27
C LYS A 535 -6.74 -12.68 24.67
N LYS A 536 -7.57 -11.84 24.03
CA LYS A 536 -8.83 -12.25 23.40
C LYS A 536 -8.52 -12.95 22.09
N THR A 537 -9.37 -13.92 21.75
CA THR A 537 -9.32 -14.59 20.46
C THR A 537 -10.56 -14.29 19.61
N LEU A 538 -10.36 -14.23 18.30
CA LEU A 538 -11.40 -14.14 17.28
C LEU A 538 -11.04 -15.12 16.17
N TYR A 539 -11.99 -15.96 15.78
CA TYR A 539 -11.74 -17.08 14.85
C TYR A 539 -10.57 -17.99 15.27
N ASN A 540 -10.44 -18.24 16.59
CA ASN A 540 -9.33 -19.01 17.20
C ASN A 540 -7.92 -18.40 16.98
N ARG A 541 -7.85 -17.12 16.60
CA ARG A 541 -6.60 -16.37 16.44
C ARG A 541 -6.55 -15.27 17.49
N ASP A 542 -5.35 -14.90 17.91
CA ASP A 542 -5.17 -13.71 18.75
C ASP A 542 -5.70 -12.46 18.03
N VAL A 543 -6.61 -11.74 18.70
CA VAL A 543 -7.25 -10.55 18.15
C VAL A 543 -6.24 -9.45 17.84
N ARG A 544 -5.20 -9.33 18.67
CA ARG A 544 -4.20 -8.29 18.49
C ARG A 544 -3.32 -8.56 17.26
N ALA A 545 -2.95 -9.81 17.02
CA ALA A 545 -2.32 -10.23 15.78
C ALA A 545 -3.18 -9.87 14.55
N LEU A 546 -4.50 -10.10 14.60
CA LEU A 546 -5.42 -9.70 13.52
C LEU A 546 -5.42 -8.18 13.28
N TYR A 547 -5.39 -7.38 14.34
CA TYR A 547 -5.32 -5.92 14.22
C TYR A 547 -4.04 -5.44 13.51
N LEU A 548 -2.90 -6.05 13.82
CA LEU A 548 -1.62 -5.72 13.17
C LEU A 548 -1.59 -6.22 11.71
N GLU A 549 -2.13 -7.41 11.44
CA GLU A 549 -2.27 -7.94 10.07
C GLU A 549 -3.12 -7.02 9.18
N GLU A 550 -4.20 -6.46 9.73
CA GLU A 550 -5.06 -5.53 8.99
C GLU A 550 -4.35 -4.21 8.69
N LEU A 551 -3.58 -3.67 9.65
CA LEU A 551 -2.71 -2.51 9.40
C LEU A 551 -1.65 -2.81 8.34
N GLU A 552 -1.02 -3.99 8.40
CA GLU A 552 0.00 -4.43 7.44
C GLU A 552 -0.59 -4.59 6.03
N ARG A 553 -1.70 -5.33 5.91
CA ARG A 553 -2.36 -5.61 4.64
C ARG A 553 -2.71 -4.31 3.93
N ASP A 554 -3.32 -3.38 4.64
CA ASP A 554 -3.76 -2.13 4.07
C ASP A 554 -2.60 -1.17 3.75
N THR A 555 -1.61 -1.07 4.65
CA THR A 555 -0.49 -0.13 4.49
C THR A 555 0.50 -0.58 3.41
N LEU A 556 0.73 -1.90 3.30
CA LEU A 556 1.79 -2.47 2.47
C LEU A 556 1.24 -3.27 1.31
N GLN A 557 0.46 -4.31 1.59
CA GLN A 557 0.10 -5.30 0.57
C GLN A 557 -0.83 -4.71 -0.49
N TYR A 558 -2.00 -4.23 -0.06
CA TYR A 558 -2.99 -3.62 -0.97
C TYR A 558 -2.49 -2.31 -1.56
N ARG A 559 -1.86 -1.46 -0.74
CA ARG A 559 -1.43 -0.14 -1.16
C ARG A 559 -0.21 -0.17 -2.07
N LEU A 560 0.91 -0.73 -1.61
CA LEU A 560 2.18 -0.61 -2.31
C LEU A 560 2.30 -1.62 -3.44
N MET A 561 1.92 -2.89 -3.24
CA MET A 561 2.10 -3.89 -4.32
C MET A 561 1.10 -3.78 -5.44
N HIS A 562 -0.16 -3.46 -5.14
CA HIS A 562 -1.19 -3.45 -6.18
C HIS A 562 -0.89 -2.40 -7.24
N LYS A 563 -0.72 -1.13 -6.83
CA LYS A 563 -0.47 -0.01 -7.75
C LYS A 563 0.45 1.07 -7.18
N GLY A 564 0.61 1.15 -5.86
CA GLY A 564 1.25 2.28 -5.21
C GLY A 564 2.73 2.43 -5.52
N TYR A 565 3.52 1.37 -5.45
CA TYR A 565 4.97 1.50 -5.68
C TYR A 565 5.29 1.59 -7.18
N GLU A 566 4.78 0.64 -7.97
CA GLU A 566 5.07 0.54 -9.40
C GLU A 566 4.71 1.83 -10.18
N LYS A 567 3.66 2.53 -9.77
CA LYS A 567 3.21 3.76 -10.44
C LYS A 567 4.23 4.90 -10.33
N PHE A 568 4.98 4.98 -9.25
CA PHE A 568 5.80 6.17 -8.97
C PHE A 568 7.30 5.91 -9.00
N TYR A 569 7.74 4.68 -8.75
CA TYR A 569 9.15 4.35 -8.65
C TYR A 569 9.60 3.40 -9.75
N PRO A 570 10.78 3.63 -10.35
CA PRO A 570 11.42 2.66 -11.24
C PRO A 570 11.78 1.39 -10.46
N SER A 571 11.94 0.25 -11.15
CA SER A 571 12.32 -0.99 -10.48
C SER A 571 13.83 -1.09 -10.24
N TYR A 572 14.21 -1.62 -9.09
CA TYR A 572 15.57 -1.93 -8.65
C TYR A 572 15.63 -3.35 -8.09
N GLY A 573 16.57 -4.16 -8.57
CA GLY A 573 16.73 -5.54 -8.10
C GLY A 573 15.64 -6.48 -8.61
N GLY A 574 15.08 -7.31 -7.70
CA GLY A 574 14.08 -8.34 -8.02
C GLY A 574 14.63 -9.77 -8.12
N MET A 575 13.73 -10.72 -8.36
CA MET A 575 14.06 -12.11 -8.63
C MET A 575 14.03 -12.36 -10.15
N ASN A 576 15.19 -12.29 -10.79
CA ASN A 576 15.31 -12.37 -12.25
C ASN A 576 15.75 -13.77 -12.72
N THR A 577 14.95 -14.79 -12.40
CA THR A 577 15.19 -16.17 -12.84
C THR A 577 14.05 -16.69 -13.73
N PRO A 578 14.30 -17.66 -14.62
CA PRO A 578 13.24 -18.27 -15.44
C PRO A 578 12.03 -18.78 -14.63
N HIS A 579 12.26 -19.29 -13.43
CA HIS A 579 11.21 -19.81 -12.56
C HIS A 579 10.79 -18.86 -11.44
N ALA A 580 11.16 -17.58 -11.48
CA ALA A 580 10.84 -16.62 -10.43
C ALA A 580 9.34 -16.58 -10.06
N ASP A 581 8.45 -16.81 -11.02
CA ASP A 581 7.00 -16.86 -10.82
C ASP A 581 6.54 -17.89 -9.78
N SER A 582 7.28 -18.98 -9.55
CA SER A 582 6.91 -20.00 -8.57
C SER A 582 6.86 -19.43 -7.14
N ILE A 583 7.61 -18.37 -6.86
CA ILE A 583 7.64 -17.67 -5.56
C ILE A 583 7.09 -16.23 -5.66
N ASP A 584 6.32 -15.96 -6.70
CA ASP A 584 5.77 -14.64 -7.02
C ASP A 584 6.86 -13.61 -7.36
N GLY A 585 7.98 -14.07 -7.93
CA GLY A 585 9.20 -13.31 -8.20
C GLY A 585 9.06 -12.09 -9.11
N LYS A 586 7.98 -12.02 -9.89
CA LYS A 586 7.63 -10.86 -10.72
C LYS A 586 6.87 -9.75 -9.99
N SER A 587 6.42 -9.98 -8.75
CA SER A 587 5.73 -8.93 -7.99
C SER A 587 6.73 -7.91 -7.43
N MET A 588 6.24 -6.70 -7.14
CA MET A 588 7.05 -5.62 -6.53
C MET A 588 7.59 -6.00 -5.15
N PHE A 589 7.05 -7.04 -4.49
CA PHE A 589 7.57 -7.56 -3.22
C PHE A 589 9.10 -7.82 -3.23
N TRP A 590 9.62 -8.21 -4.39
CA TRP A 590 11.03 -8.55 -4.59
C TRP A 590 11.91 -7.36 -4.95
N ASP A 591 11.31 -6.22 -5.28
CA ASP A 591 12.01 -4.98 -5.63
C ASP A 591 12.67 -4.35 -4.40
N SER A 592 13.93 -3.95 -4.51
CA SER A 592 14.70 -3.44 -3.37
C SER A 592 14.12 -2.12 -2.84
N GLY A 593 13.67 -1.22 -3.72
CA GLY A 593 13.06 0.04 -3.29
C GLY A 593 11.66 -0.13 -2.73
N TYR A 594 10.89 -1.12 -3.22
CA TYR A 594 9.64 -1.52 -2.57
C TYR A 594 9.91 -1.96 -1.14
N ARG A 595 10.91 -2.84 -0.94
CA ARG A 595 11.27 -3.39 0.38
C ARG A 595 11.74 -2.31 1.34
N GLN A 596 12.52 -1.33 0.87
CA GLN A 596 12.90 -0.16 1.66
C GLN A 596 11.68 0.64 2.11
N MET A 597 10.79 0.99 1.18
CA MET A 597 9.57 1.73 1.49
C MET A 597 8.64 0.94 2.42
N ALA A 598 8.45 -0.34 2.15
CA ALA A 598 7.61 -1.23 2.94
C ALA A 598 8.16 -1.41 4.36
N THR A 599 9.48 -1.52 4.53
CA THR A 599 10.13 -1.55 5.85
C THR A 599 9.86 -0.27 6.63
N LYS A 600 10.05 0.90 6.01
CA LYS A 600 9.78 2.20 6.64
C LYS A 600 8.31 2.35 7.04
N LEU A 601 7.40 1.96 6.16
CA LEU A 601 5.96 2.02 6.44
C LEU A 601 5.53 1.00 7.49
N TYR A 602 6.07 -0.21 7.48
CA TYR A 602 5.86 -1.19 8.54
C TYR A 602 6.30 -0.56 9.87
N ALA A 603 7.54 -0.06 9.92
CA ALA A 603 8.15 0.57 11.08
C ALA A 603 7.41 1.82 11.58
N SER A 604 6.63 2.50 10.75
CA SER A 604 5.91 3.70 11.18
C SER A 604 4.42 3.47 11.42
N ARG A 605 3.78 2.53 10.71
CA ARG A 605 2.31 2.42 10.65
C ARG A 605 1.74 1.10 11.12
N VAL A 606 2.51 0.02 11.04
CA VAL A 606 2.10 -1.29 11.57
C VAL A 606 2.55 -1.34 13.03
N PHE A 607 1.88 -0.54 13.86
CA PHE A 607 2.21 -0.36 15.27
C PHE A 607 0.95 -0.07 16.08
N LEU A 608 0.77 -0.86 17.13
CA LEU A 608 -0.18 -0.58 18.19
C LEU A 608 0.56 -0.75 19.51
N PRO A 609 0.54 0.21 20.44
CA PRO A 609 1.09 0.02 21.77
C PRO A 609 0.53 -1.25 22.42
N LYS A 610 1.37 -1.96 23.16
CA LYS A 610 0.99 -3.15 23.93
C LYS A 610 1.07 -2.84 25.42
N LEU A 611 -0.07 -2.62 26.05
CA LEU A 611 -0.20 -2.25 27.45
C LEU A 611 -0.87 -3.38 28.23
N ASP A 612 -0.42 -3.59 29.47
CA ASP A 612 -1.13 -4.42 30.43
C ASP A 612 -2.21 -3.59 31.12
N ARG A 613 -3.39 -4.18 31.31
CA ARG A 613 -4.36 -3.59 32.26
C ARG A 613 -3.75 -3.76 33.65
N SER A 614 -3.36 -2.67 34.29
CA SER A 614 -2.99 -2.70 35.71
C SER A 614 -4.20 -3.21 36.49
N GLU A 615 -4.03 -4.33 37.21
CA GLU A 615 -5.05 -4.89 38.12
C GLU A 615 -5.47 -3.90 39.21
#